data_AF-Q7D648-F1
#
_entry.id   AF-Q7D648-F1
#
_cell.length_a   1.000
_cell.length_b   1.000
_cell.length_c   1.000
_cell.angle_alpha   90.00
_cell.angle_beta   90.00
_cell.angle_gamma   90.00
#
_symmetry.space_group_name_H-M   'P 1'
#
loop_
_entity.id
_entity.type
_entity.pdbx_description
1 polymer ?
#
loop_
_entity_poly.entity_id
_entity_poly.type
_entity_poly.pdbx_seq_one_letter_code
_entity_poly.pdbx_strand_id
1 'polypeptide(L)'
;MVSYVVALPEVMSAAATDVASIGSVVATASQGVAGATTTVLAAAEDEVSAAIAALFSGHGQDYQALSAQLAVFHERFVQALTGAAKGYAAAELANASLLQSEFASGIGNGFATIHQEIQRAPTALAAGFTQVPPFAAAQAGIFTGTPSGAAGFDIASLWPVKPLLSLSALETHFAIPNNPLLALIASDIPPLSWFLGNSPPPLLNSLLGQTVQYTTYDGMSVVQITPAHPTGEYVVAIHGGAFILPPSIFHWLNYSVTAYQTGATVQVPIYPLVQEGGTAGTVVPAMAGLISTQIAQHGVSNVSVVGDSAGGNLALAAAQYMVSQGNPVPSSMVLLSPWLDVGTWQISQAWAGNLAVNDPLVSPLYGSLNGLPPTYVYSGSLDPLAQQAVVLEHTAVVQGAPFSFVLAPWQIHDWILLTPWGLLSWLQINQQLGIAA
;
A
#
# COMPACT_ATOMS: atom_id res chain seq x y z
N MET A 1 -5.46 20.12 15.55
CA MET A 1 -4.88 18.77 15.42
C MET A 1 -5.94 17.78 15.84
N VAL A 2 -6.42 16.94 14.93
CA VAL A 2 -7.26 15.79 15.27
C VAL A 2 -6.41 14.57 14.94
N SER A 3 -6.05 13.77 15.96
CA SER A 3 -5.36 12.51 15.75
C SER A 3 -6.38 11.49 15.24
N TYR A 4 -6.13 10.85 14.10
CA TYR A 4 -6.97 9.75 13.64
C TYR A 4 -6.52 8.46 14.32
N VAL A 5 -7.49 7.73 14.88
CA VAL A 5 -7.32 6.42 15.52
C VAL A 5 -7.93 5.38 14.58
N VAL A 6 -7.14 4.41 14.13
CA VAL A 6 -7.60 3.27 13.34
C VAL A 6 -7.90 2.12 14.30
N ALA A 7 -9.13 1.61 14.26
CA ALA A 7 -9.61 0.54 15.14
C ALA A 7 -9.96 -0.69 14.30
N LEU A 8 -9.27 -1.81 14.56
CA LEU A 8 -9.50 -3.11 13.92
C LEU A 8 -10.26 -4.02 14.92
N PRO A 9 -11.58 -4.24 14.75
CA PRO A 9 -12.39 -4.91 15.76
C PRO A 9 -11.89 -6.31 16.13
N GLU A 10 -11.39 -7.06 15.16
CA GLU A 10 -10.82 -8.41 15.34
C GLU A 10 -9.51 -8.38 16.13
N VAL A 11 -8.62 -7.41 15.85
CA VAL A 11 -7.36 -7.23 16.59
C VAL A 11 -7.66 -6.75 18.02
N MET A 12 -8.63 -5.86 18.20
CA MET A 12 -9.06 -5.39 19.51
C MET A 12 -9.71 -6.52 20.33
N SER A 13 -10.47 -7.41 19.68
CA SER A 13 -11.07 -8.59 20.30
C SER A 13 -10.02 -9.64 20.70
N ALA A 14 -9.02 -9.87 19.84
CA ALA A 14 -7.89 -10.74 20.16
C ALA A 14 -7.07 -10.17 21.33
N ALA A 15 -6.74 -8.87 21.27
CA ALA A 15 -6.05 -8.17 22.35
C ALA A 15 -6.84 -8.19 23.67
N ALA A 16 -8.17 -8.05 23.65
CA ALA A 16 -9.00 -8.18 24.84
C ALA A 16 -8.92 -9.60 25.45
N THR A 17 -8.85 -10.63 24.62
CA THR A 17 -8.70 -12.03 25.03
C THR A 17 -7.32 -12.28 25.65
N ASP A 18 -6.26 -11.78 25.02
CA ASP A 18 -4.89 -11.90 25.52
C ASP A 18 -4.69 -11.17 26.85
N VAL A 19 -5.21 -9.94 26.96
CA VAL A 19 -5.16 -9.15 28.20
C VAL A 19 -5.96 -9.84 29.31
N ALA A 20 -7.11 -10.46 29.01
CA ALA A 20 -7.85 -11.27 29.98
C ALA A 20 -7.04 -12.48 30.47
N SER A 21 -6.34 -13.17 29.55
CA SER A 21 -5.47 -14.30 29.86
C SER A 21 -4.31 -13.90 30.79
N ILE A 22 -3.63 -12.78 30.49
CA ILE A 22 -2.57 -12.23 31.34
C ILE A 22 -3.09 -11.94 32.76
N GLY A 23 -4.27 -11.31 32.87
CA GLY A 23 -4.89 -11.02 34.16
C GLY A 23 -5.15 -12.28 34.99
N SER A 24 -5.62 -13.36 34.34
CA SER A 24 -5.85 -14.66 34.97
C SER A 24 -4.56 -15.29 35.50
N VAL A 25 -3.48 -15.24 34.72
CA VAL A 25 -2.15 -15.75 35.12
C VAL A 25 -1.62 -14.97 36.32
N VAL A 26 -1.73 -13.64 36.31
CA VAL A 26 -1.26 -12.78 37.41
C VAL A 26 -2.08 -13.01 38.69
N ALA A 27 -3.41 -13.12 38.57
CA ALA A 27 -4.27 -13.41 39.71
C ALA A 27 -3.95 -14.78 40.34
N THR A 28 -3.75 -15.80 39.51
CA THR A 28 -3.36 -17.15 39.95
C THR A 28 -2.01 -17.13 40.67
N ALA A 29 -1.02 -16.43 40.12
CA ALA A 29 0.30 -16.31 40.74
C ALA A 29 0.24 -15.55 42.09
N SER A 30 -0.52 -14.46 42.15
CA SER A 30 -0.70 -13.64 43.36
C SER A 30 -1.38 -14.42 44.50
N GLN A 31 -2.41 -15.21 44.17
CA GLN A 31 -3.07 -16.10 45.13
C GLN A 31 -2.14 -17.23 45.61
N GLY A 32 -1.32 -17.79 44.71
CA GLY A 32 -0.38 -18.87 45.03
C GLY A 32 0.68 -18.49 46.07
N VAL A 33 1.02 -17.21 46.17
CA VAL A 33 2.03 -16.69 47.13
C VAL A 33 1.44 -15.95 48.33
N ALA A 34 0.11 -15.77 48.37
CA ALA A 34 -0.55 -14.94 49.39
C ALA A 34 -0.30 -15.45 50.81
N GLY A 35 -0.46 -16.75 51.07
CA GLY A 35 -0.18 -17.31 52.39
C GLY A 35 1.29 -17.13 52.80
N ALA A 36 2.22 -17.49 51.92
CA ALA A 36 3.65 -17.41 52.19
C ALA A 36 4.17 -15.98 52.47
N THR A 37 3.46 -14.96 51.98
CA THR A 37 3.85 -13.54 52.11
C THR A 37 3.10 -12.78 53.19
N THR A 38 1.93 -13.25 53.62
CA THR A 38 1.08 -12.55 54.61
C THR A 38 1.14 -13.16 56.02
N THR A 39 1.68 -14.38 56.13
CA THR A 39 1.86 -15.10 57.41
C THR A 39 3.32 -15.46 57.64
N VAL A 40 4.22 -14.49 57.53
CA VAL A 40 5.66 -14.70 57.76
C VAL A 40 5.88 -14.97 59.24
N LEU A 41 6.50 -16.10 59.57
CA LEU A 41 6.82 -16.47 60.95
C LEU A 41 8.10 -15.76 61.43
N ALA A 42 8.15 -15.43 62.72
CA ALA A 42 9.37 -14.92 63.35
C ALA A 42 10.47 -15.99 63.30
N ALA A 43 11.70 -15.57 62.97
CA ALA A 43 12.85 -16.46 62.90
C ALA A 43 13.33 -16.96 64.27
N ALA A 44 13.03 -16.22 65.35
CA ALA A 44 13.32 -16.54 66.74
C ALA A 44 12.31 -15.88 67.70
N GLU A 45 12.26 -16.33 68.95
CA GLU A 45 11.35 -15.85 70.01
C GLU A 45 11.85 -14.53 70.65
N ASP A 46 12.20 -13.56 69.82
CA ASP A 46 12.65 -12.24 70.26
C ASP A 46 11.84 -11.12 69.58
N GLU A 47 11.81 -9.96 70.23
CA GLU A 47 11.02 -8.80 69.80
C GLU A 47 11.45 -8.26 68.44
N VAL A 48 12.72 -8.40 68.06
CA VAL A 48 13.24 -7.92 66.77
C VAL A 48 12.80 -8.85 65.64
N SER A 49 12.92 -10.16 65.82
CA SER A 49 12.43 -11.16 64.87
C SER A 49 10.91 -11.08 64.68
N ALA A 50 10.16 -10.85 65.76
CA ALA A 50 8.72 -10.64 65.70
C ALA A 50 8.34 -9.36 64.93
N ALA A 51 9.05 -8.24 65.18
CA ALA A 51 8.82 -6.98 64.47
C ALA A 51 9.15 -7.07 62.98
N ILE A 52 10.22 -7.77 62.61
CA ILE A 52 10.62 -8.00 61.21
C ILE A 52 9.58 -8.86 60.49
N ALA A 53 9.13 -9.96 61.10
CA ALA A 53 8.09 -10.82 60.53
C ALA A 53 6.75 -10.09 60.36
N ALA A 54 6.39 -9.23 61.32
CA ALA A 54 5.20 -8.36 61.24
C ALA A 54 5.32 -7.33 60.11
N LEU A 55 6.49 -6.72 59.89
CA LEU A 55 6.73 -5.79 58.80
C LEU A 55 6.55 -6.45 57.43
N PHE A 56 7.16 -7.62 57.22
CA PHE A 56 7.04 -8.34 55.94
C PHE A 56 5.63 -8.88 55.71
N SER A 57 4.97 -9.40 56.75
CA SER A 57 3.57 -9.83 56.68
C SER A 57 2.63 -8.67 56.36
N GLY A 58 2.86 -7.50 56.96
CA GLY A 58 2.12 -6.27 56.66
C GLY A 58 2.32 -5.83 55.21
N HIS A 59 3.56 -5.83 54.71
CA HIS A 59 3.83 -5.53 53.31
C HIS A 59 3.16 -6.52 52.33
N GLY A 60 3.13 -7.81 52.69
CA GLY A 60 2.40 -8.83 51.94
C GLY A 60 0.89 -8.57 51.93
N GLN A 61 0.30 -8.15 53.06
CA GLN A 61 -1.13 -7.84 53.17
C GLN A 61 -1.49 -6.60 52.33
N ASP A 62 -0.66 -5.55 52.38
CA ASP A 62 -0.82 -4.36 51.55
C ASP A 62 -0.71 -4.66 50.06
N TYR A 63 0.26 -5.51 49.68
CA TYR A 63 0.42 -5.99 48.31
C TYR A 63 -0.83 -6.76 47.83
N GLN A 64 -1.39 -7.65 48.66
CA GLN A 64 -2.60 -8.41 48.32
C GLN A 64 -3.83 -7.49 48.19
N ALA A 65 -3.97 -6.50 49.07
CA ALA A 65 -5.04 -5.51 48.98
C ALA A 65 -4.94 -4.67 47.69
N LEU A 66 -3.74 -4.25 47.30
CA LEU A 66 -3.49 -3.54 46.04
C LEU A 66 -3.72 -4.45 44.82
N SER A 67 -3.26 -5.70 44.87
CA SER A 67 -3.46 -6.70 43.82
C SER A 67 -4.96 -6.96 43.57
N ALA A 68 -5.79 -6.95 44.61
CA ALA A 68 -7.24 -7.08 44.47
C ALA A 68 -7.88 -5.85 43.78
N GLN A 69 -7.44 -4.64 44.13
CA GLN A 69 -7.91 -3.41 43.46
C GLN A 69 -7.50 -3.37 41.97
N LEU A 70 -6.28 -3.80 41.66
CA LEU A 70 -5.79 -3.92 40.29
C LEU A 70 -6.54 -4.97 39.49
N ALA A 71 -6.93 -6.11 40.09
CA ALA A 71 -7.74 -7.12 39.42
C ALA A 71 -9.12 -6.57 39.01
N VAL A 72 -9.78 -5.81 39.89
CA VAL A 72 -11.07 -5.16 39.57
C VAL A 72 -10.92 -4.11 38.48
N PHE A 73 -9.82 -3.34 38.49
CA PHE A 73 -9.52 -2.40 37.42
C PHE A 73 -9.29 -3.13 36.08
N HIS A 74 -8.50 -4.22 36.10
CA HIS A 74 -8.18 -5.04 34.94
C HIS A 74 -9.45 -5.64 34.31
N GLU A 75 -10.36 -6.17 35.11
CA GLU A 75 -11.65 -6.68 34.63
C GLU A 75 -12.47 -5.59 33.92
N ARG A 76 -12.55 -4.39 34.50
CA ARG A 76 -13.25 -3.24 33.89
C ARG A 76 -12.59 -2.79 32.60
N PHE A 77 -11.25 -2.81 32.54
CA PHE A 77 -10.49 -2.48 31.34
C PHE A 77 -10.76 -3.48 30.21
N VAL A 78 -10.73 -4.79 30.50
CA VAL A 78 -11.05 -5.84 29.52
C VAL A 78 -12.49 -5.73 29.04
N GLN A 79 -13.45 -5.45 29.92
CA GLN A 79 -14.85 -5.24 29.56
C GLN A 79 -15.03 -4.02 28.67
N ALA A 80 -14.38 -2.90 28.97
CA ALA A 80 -14.42 -1.69 28.16
C ALA A 80 -13.79 -1.92 26.77
N LEU A 81 -12.66 -2.62 26.71
CA LEU A 81 -11.98 -2.94 25.45
C LEU A 81 -12.82 -3.87 24.57
N THR A 82 -13.43 -4.90 25.16
CA THR A 82 -14.35 -5.82 24.47
C THR A 82 -15.60 -5.08 23.98
N GLY A 83 -16.14 -4.16 24.79
CA GLY A 83 -17.26 -3.31 24.43
C GLY A 83 -16.93 -2.37 23.26
N ALA A 84 -15.75 -1.76 23.27
CA ALA A 84 -15.25 -0.92 22.18
C ALA A 84 -15.09 -1.72 20.89
N ALA A 85 -14.48 -2.91 20.95
CA ALA A 85 -14.35 -3.80 19.78
C ALA A 85 -15.71 -4.13 19.15
N LYS A 86 -16.71 -4.48 19.97
CA LYS A 86 -18.09 -4.70 19.51
C LYS A 86 -18.74 -3.44 18.92
N GLY A 87 -18.49 -2.28 19.52
CA GLY A 87 -18.96 -0.99 19.02
C GLY A 87 -18.41 -0.65 17.64
N TYR A 88 -17.11 -0.85 17.41
CA TYR A 88 -16.50 -0.67 16.11
C TYR A 88 -16.99 -1.70 15.08
N ALA A 89 -17.13 -2.98 15.46
CA ALA A 89 -17.71 -4.00 14.57
C ALA A 89 -19.14 -3.67 14.14
N ALA A 90 -19.98 -3.20 15.07
CA ALA A 90 -21.35 -2.78 14.77
C ALA A 90 -21.39 -1.54 13.87
N ALA A 91 -20.47 -0.59 14.06
CA ALA A 91 -20.33 0.57 13.19
C ALA A 91 -19.90 0.17 11.76
N GLU A 92 -18.95 -0.75 11.61
CA GLU A 92 -18.56 -1.28 10.29
C GLU A 92 -19.74 -2.01 9.61
N LEU A 93 -20.52 -2.80 10.35
CA LEU A 93 -21.71 -3.47 9.80
C LEU A 93 -22.81 -2.47 9.39
N ALA A 94 -23.07 -1.46 10.20
CA ALA A 94 -24.04 -0.41 9.90
C ALA A 94 -23.59 0.40 8.66
N ASN A 95 -22.31 0.76 8.58
CA ASN A 95 -21.75 1.46 7.42
C ASN A 95 -21.79 0.59 6.16
N ALA A 96 -21.53 -0.72 6.26
CA ALA A 96 -21.67 -1.65 5.14
C ALA A 96 -23.12 -1.72 4.62
N SER A 97 -24.11 -1.73 5.52
CA SER A 97 -25.53 -1.72 5.14
C SER A 97 -25.96 -0.41 4.48
N LEU A 98 -25.44 0.73 4.96
CA LEU A 98 -25.68 2.04 4.37
C LEU A 98 -25.07 2.13 2.97
N LEU A 99 -23.84 1.64 2.78
CA LEU A 99 -23.19 1.56 1.47
C LEU A 99 -23.97 0.69 0.49
N GLN A 100 -24.52 -0.45 0.93
CA GLN A 100 -25.38 -1.28 0.08
C GLN A 100 -26.62 -0.52 -0.41
N SER A 101 -27.23 0.28 0.46
CA SER A 101 -28.41 1.08 0.13
C SER A 101 -28.10 2.31 -0.74
N GLU A 102 -26.98 2.99 -0.47
CA GLU A 102 -26.48 4.15 -1.21
C GLU A 102 -25.97 3.74 -2.60
N PHE A 103 -25.29 2.60 -2.71
CA PHE A 103 -24.83 2.05 -3.99
C PHE A 103 -26.00 1.62 -4.89
N ALA A 104 -27.04 0.98 -4.33
CA ALA A 104 -28.26 0.66 -5.07
C ALA A 104 -29.02 1.90 -5.55
N SER A 105 -29.09 2.95 -4.71
CA SER A 105 -29.66 4.26 -5.04
C SER A 105 -28.83 5.03 -6.09
N GLY A 106 -27.51 5.00 -5.93
CA GLY A 106 -26.53 5.69 -6.79
C GLY A 106 -26.45 5.12 -8.20
N ILE A 107 -26.60 3.80 -8.37
CA ILE A 107 -26.72 3.18 -9.69
C ILE A 107 -28.03 3.62 -10.38
N GLY A 108 -29.15 3.64 -9.65
CA GLY A 108 -30.45 4.07 -10.18
C GLY A 108 -30.47 5.53 -10.65
N ASN A 109 -29.88 6.44 -9.85
CA ASN A 109 -29.81 7.86 -10.17
C ASN A 109 -28.71 8.18 -11.20
N GLY A 110 -27.58 7.48 -11.16
CA GLY A 110 -26.46 7.66 -12.09
C GLY A 110 -26.84 7.37 -13.54
N PHE A 111 -27.62 6.30 -13.79
CA PHE A 111 -28.13 6.04 -15.15
C PHE A 111 -29.09 7.12 -15.65
N ALA A 112 -29.90 7.73 -14.77
CA ALA A 112 -30.81 8.81 -15.13
C ALA A 112 -30.06 10.13 -15.41
N THR A 113 -29.01 10.44 -14.65
CA THR A 113 -28.18 11.64 -14.83
C THR A 113 -27.31 11.55 -16.08
N ILE A 114 -26.69 10.41 -16.37
CA ILE A 114 -25.92 10.19 -17.60
C ILE A 114 -26.83 10.32 -18.84
N HIS A 115 -28.07 9.81 -18.76
CA HIS A 115 -29.06 9.97 -19.83
C HIS A 115 -29.47 11.44 -20.05
N GLN A 116 -29.47 12.29 -19.02
CA GLN A 116 -29.75 13.73 -19.14
C GLN A 116 -28.54 14.56 -19.59
N GLU A 117 -27.32 14.22 -19.17
CA GLU A 117 -26.06 14.87 -19.56
C GLU A 117 -25.72 14.63 -21.04
N ILE A 118 -25.97 13.42 -21.56
CA ILE A 118 -25.80 13.08 -22.99
C ILE A 118 -26.73 13.93 -23.88
N GLN A 119 -27.90 14.34 -23.37
CA GLN A 119 -28.83 15.22 -24.09
C GLN A 119 -28.41 16.70 -24.06
N ARG A 120 -27.47 17.10 -23.19
CA ARG A 120 -27.02 18.50 -22.98
C ARG A 120 -25.59 18.77 -23.45
N ALA A 121 -24.82 17.74 -23.79
CA ALA A 121 -23.43 17.83 -24.26
C ALA A 121 -23.16 18.81 -25.43
N PRO A 122 -24.07 19.11 -26.38
CA PRO A 122 -23.77 20.05 -27.46
C PRO A 122 -23.61 21.52 -27.02
N THR A 123 -24.01 21.90 -25.79
CA THR A 123 -24.05 23.32 -25.37
C THR A 123 -22.93 23.76 -24.42
N ALA A 124 -22.25 22.84 -23.71
CA ALA A 124 -21.24 23.20 -22.70
C ALA A 124 -19.81 23.37 -23.26
N LEU A 125 -19.49 22.73 -24.38
CA LEU A 125 -18.15 22.81 -25.02
C LEU A 125 -17.83 24.17 -25.65
N ALA A 126 -18.81 25.09 -25.73
CA ALA A 126 -18.64 26.43 -26.30
C ALA A 126 -18.24 27.50 -25.26
N ALA A 127 -18.23 27.20 -23.95
CA ALA A 127 -18.05 28.21 -22.91
C ALA A 127 -17.13 27.76 -21.76
N GLY A 128 -15.82 28.00 -21.89
CA GLY A 128 -15.00 28.37 -20.73
C GLY A 128 -13.91 27.40 -20.29
N PHE A 129 -12.72 27.55 -20.86
CA PHE A 129 -11.47 27.40 -20.11
C PHE A 129 -10.74 28.75 -20.13
N THR A 130 -10.77 29.47 -19.00
CA THR A 130 -9.89 30.62 -18.77
C THR A 130 -8.66 30.19 -17.98
N GLN A 131 -7.50 30.63 -18.47
CA GLN A 131 -6.12 30.25 -18.14
C GLN A 131 -5.66 30.55 -16.70
N VAL A 132 -4.72 29.75 -16.18
CA VAL A 132 -3.85 30.10 -15.03
C VAL A 132 -2.39 30.13 -15.53
N PRO A 133 -1.59 31.17 -15.21
CA PRO A 133 -0.28 31.36 -15.84
C PRO A 133 0.86 30.56 -15.17
N PRO A 134 1.95 30.25 -15.90
CA PRO A 134 3.02 29.36 -15.45
C PRO A 134 4.05 30.03 -14.52
N PHE A 135 4.67 29.25 -13.63
CA PHE A 135 5.82 29.65 -12.79
C PHE A 135 7.15 29.13 -13.38
N ALA A 136 8.23 29.87 -13.14
CA ALA A 136 9.55 29.63 -13.75
C ALA A 136 10.41 28.62 -12.94
N ALA A 137 11.11 27.75 -13.67
CA ALA A 137 11.77 26.52 -13.19
C ALA A 137 13.09 26.67 -12.40
N ALA A 138 13.43 27.85 -11.86
CA ALA A 138 14.80 28.15 -11.40
C ALA A 138 14.97 28.57 -9.92
N GLN A 139 13.95 28.48 -9.06
CA GLN A 139 14.09 28.84 -7.63
C GLN A 139 14.25 27.62 -6.72
N ALA A 140 15.32 27.59 -5.91
CA ALA A 140 15.45 26.67 -4.79
C ALA A 140 14.42 27.03 -3.70
N GLY A 141 13.57 26.08 -3.32
CA GLY A 141 12.48 26.32 -2.37
C GLY A 141 12.98 26.51 -0.95
N ILE A 142 12.68 27.67 -0.35
CA ILE A 142 12.72 27.88 1.11
C ILE A 142 11.29 28.18 1.57
N PHE A 143 10.87 27.48 2.63
CA PHE A 143 9.52 27.51 3.18
C PHE A 143 9.28 28.80 3.99
N THR A 144 8.30 29.62 3.58
CA THR A 144 7.67 30.61 4.47
C THR A 144 6.15 30.57 4.27
N GLY A 145 5.45 29.97 5.22
CA GLY A 145 3.99 29.94 5.21
C GLY A 145 3.41 29.24 6.43
N THR A 146 2.80 30.01 7.33
CA THR A 146 1.93 29.50 8.39
C THR A 146 0.59 28.99 7.82
N PRO A 147 -0.04 27.93 8.38
CA PRO A 147 -1.18 27.29 7.76
C PRO A 147 -2.44 28.17 7.80
N SER A 148 -3.07 28.41 6.66
CA SER A 148 -4.42 28.97 6.57
C SER A 148 -5.46 27.87 6.81
N GLY A 149 -6.38 28.09 7.75
CA GLY A 149 -7.38 27.13 8.26
C GLY A 149 -8.52 26.74 7.30
N ALA A 150 -8.24 26.49 6.02
CA ALA A 150 -9.22 26.03 5.02
C ALA A 150 -8.99 24.58 4.54
N ALA A 151 -8.03 23.83 5.11
CA ALA A 151 -7.70 22.46 4.71
C ALA A 151 -8.32 21.39 5.62
N GLY A 152 -9.60 21.55 5.99
CA GLY A 152 -10.39 20.46 6.55
C GLY A 152 -11.13 19.76 5.41
N PHE A 153 -10.53 18.74 4.80
CA PHE A 153 -11.21 17.90 3.81
C PHE A 153 -11.09 16.41 4.14
N ASP A 154 -12.12 15.70 3.71
CA ASP A 154 -12.77 14.58 4.37
C ASP A 154 -12.34 13.22 3.80
N ILE A 155 -11.87 12.35 4.70
CA ILE A 155 -11.38 10.98 4.44
C ILE A 155 -12.52 10.06 4.00
N ALA A 156 -13.79 10.49 4.15
CA ALA A 156 -14.98 9.75 3.73
C ALA A 156 -15.03 9.43 2.22
N SER A 157 -14.35 10.23 1.37
CA SER A 157 -14.29 9.98 -0.08
C SER A 157 -13.45 8.76 -0.48
N LEU A 158 -12.67 8.19 0.44
CA LEU A 158 -11.82 7.00 0.24
C LEU A 158 -12.45 5.70 0.77
N TRP A 159 -13.68 5.76 1.28
CA TRP A 159 -14.38 4.61 1.85
C TRP A 159 -14.55 3.39 0.88
N PRO A 160 -14.76 3.57 -0.44
CA PRO A 160 -14.92 2.46 -1.38
C PRO A 160 -13.66 1.59 -1.60
N VAL A 161 -12.46 2.09 -1.27
CA VAL A 161 -11.17 1.41 -1.52
C VAL A 161 -10.53 0.86 -0.24
N LYS A 162 -11.16 1.05 0.92
CA LYS A 162 -10.68 0.57 2.23
C LYS A 162 -10.28 -0.93 2.26
N PRO A 163 -10.96 -1.86 1.56
CA PRO A 163 -10.53 -3.25 1.49
C PRO A 163 -9.22 -3.47 0.72
N LEU A 164 -8.92 -2.66 -0.31
CA LEU A 164 -7.64 -2.70 -1.04
C LEU A 164 -6.50 -2.07 -0.21
N LEU A 165 -6.82 -1.15 0.68
CA LEU A 165 -5.87 -0.43 1.54
C LEU A 165 -5.45 -1.21 2.80
N SER A 166 -6.26 -2.18 3.24
CA SER A 166 -6.00 -2.99 4.44
C SER A 166 -5.34 -4.32 4.08
N LEU A 167 -4.09 -4.29 3.58
CA LEU A 167 -3.32 -5.50 3.24
C LEU A 167 -3.17 -6.48 4.43
N SER A 168 -3.18 -5.98 5.68
CA SER A 168 -2.98 -6.76 6.91
C SER A 168 -4.10 -7.76 7.26
N ALA A 169 -5.34 -7.51 6.85
CA ALA A 169 -6.48 -8.40 7.17
C ALA A 169 -6.71 -9.49 6.10
N LEU A 170 -6.14 -9.29 4.91
CA LEU A 170 -6.22 -10.20 3.77
C LEU A 170 -5.12 -11.29 3.86
N GLU A 171 -3.97 -10.99 4.47
CA GLU A 171 -2.78 -11.85 4.56
C GLU A 171 -3.00 -13.30 5.02
N THR A 172 -3.91 -13.56 5.95
CA THR A 172 -4.11 -14.92 6.51
C THR A 172 -4.94 -15.84 5.62
N HIS A 173 -5.64 -15.32 4.61
CA HIS A 173 -6.56 -16.09 3.77
C HIS A 173 -6.11 -16.14 2.28
N PHE A 174 -5.24 -15.25 1.83
CA PHE A 174 -4.84 -15.15 0.41
C PHE A 174 -3.46 -15.76 0.07
N ALA A 175 -2.66 -16.18 1.06
CA ALA A 175 -1.40 -16.87 0.82
C ALA A 175 -1.55 -18.41 0.60
N ILE A 176 -2.76 -18.88 0.24
CA ILE A 176 -3.03 -20.31 -0.01
C ILE A 176 -3.04 -20.54 -1.54
N PRO A 177 -2.12 -21.36 -2.08
CA PRO A 177 -2.20 -21.82 -3.47
C PRO A 177 -3.58 -22.43 -3.76
N ASN A 178 -4.19 -22.09 -4.89
CA ASN A 178 -5.55 -22.50 -5.30
C ASN A 178 -6.72 -21.92 -4.48
N ASN A 179 -6.61 -20.70 -3.92
CA ASN A 179 -7.77 -20.04 -3.33
C ASN A 179 -8.81 -19.67 -4.42
N PRO A 180 -10.05 -20.21 -4.37
CA PRO A 180 -11.07 -19.96 -5.40
C PRO A 180 -11.54 -18.50 -5.44
N LEU A 181 -11.41 -17.75 -4.35
CA LEU A 181 -11.73 -16.32 -4.33
C LEU A 181 -10.66 -15.50 -5.07
N LEU A 182 -9.37 -15.86 -4.96
CA LEU A 182 -8.31 -15.25 -5.77
C LEU A 182 -8.42 -15.63 -7.23
N ALA A 183 -8.73 -16.89 -7.52
CA ALA A 183 -8.96 -17.32 -8.90
C ALA A 183 -10.14 -16.55 -9.53
N LEU A 184 -11.19 -16.24 -8.76
CA LEU A 184 -12.31 -15.43 -9.21
C LEU A 184 -11.93 -13.95 -9.37
N ILE A 185 -11.13 -13.39 -8.47
CA ILE A 185 -10.65 -11.99 -8.56
C ILE A 185 -9.64 -11.80 -9.69
N ALA A 186 -8.79 -12.80 -9.95
CA ALA A 186 -7.86 -12.84 -11.07
C ALA A 186 -8.54 -13.28 -12.38
N SER A 187 -9.75 -13.85 -12.32
CA SER A 187 -10.51 -14.19 -13.50
C SER A 187 -11.02 -12.90 -14.15
N ASP A 188 -10.73 -12.70 -15.43
CA ASP A 188 -11.15 -11.53 -16.22
C ASP A 188 -12.67 -11.48 -16.49
N ILE A 189 -13.50 -11.92 -15.55
CA ILE A 189 -14.96 -12.01 -15.64
C ILE A 189 -15.61 -10.63 -15.35
N PRO A 190 -16.31 -10.04 -16.31
CA PRO A 190 -17.07 -8.81 -16.09
C PRO A 190 -18.26 -9.02 -15.12
N PRO A 191 -18.64 -8.02 -14.31
CA PRO A 191 -18.08 -6.67 -14.23
C PRO A 191 -16.92 -6.53 -13.23
N LEU A 192 -16.55 -7.61 -12.51
CA LEU A 192 -15.48 -7.58 -11.52
C LEU A 192 -14.14 -7.20 -12.15
N SER A 193 -13.85 -7.72 -13.34
CA SER A 193 -12.65 -7.41 -14.11
C SER A 193 -12.51 -5.94 -14.52
N TRP A 194 -13.60 -5.16 -14.46
CA TRP A 194 -13.53 -3.72 -14.71
C TRP A 194 -12.95 -2.95 -13.52
N PHE A 195 -13.02 -3.52 -12.31
CA PHE A 195 -12.47 -2.93 -11.10
C PHE A 195 -11.10 -3.50 -10.74
N LEU A 196 -10.87 -4.76 -11.07
CA LEU A 196 -9.66 -5.51 -10.75
C LEU A 196 -9.48 -6.62 -11.79
N GLY A 197 -8.55 -6.46 -12.74
CA GLY A 197 -8.41 -7.38 -13.87
C GLY A 197 -7.29 -7.01 -14.85
N ASN A 198 -7.00 -7.93 -15.77
CA ASN A 198 -5.88 -7.88 -16.71
C ASN A 198 -6.19 -7.06 -17.98
N SER A 199 -7.32 -6.36 -18.00
CA SER A 199 -7.77 -5.56 -19.12
C SER A 199 -8.37 -4.25 -18.63
N PRO A 200 -8.17 -3.12 -19.34
CA PRO A 200 -8.81 -1.88 -18.96
C PRO A 200 -10.34 -1.96 -19.04
N PRO A 201 -11.07 -1.18 -18.22
CA PRO A 201 -12.52 -1.14 -18.25
C PRO A 201 -13.07 -0.82 -19.65
N PRO A 202 -14.24 -1.38 -20.03
CA PRO A 202 -14.87 -1.05 -21.30
C PRO A 202 -15.05 0.45 -21.46
N LEU A 203 -14.91 0.91 -22.71
CA LEU A 203 -15.06 2.30 -23.14
C LEU A 203 -13.98 3.28 -22.66
N LEU A 204 -13.23 3.01 -21.58
CA LEU A 204 -12.23 3.94 -21.04
C LEU A 204 -11.28 4.45 -22.12
N ASN A 205 -10.55 3.55 -22.77
CA ASN A 205 -9.57 3.91 -23.79
C ASN A 205 -10.24 4.47 -25.05
N SER A 206 -11.39 3.93 -25.47
CA SER A 206 -12.08 4.47 -26.65
C SER A 206 -12.59 5.90 -26.45
N LEU A 207 -13.03 6.25 -25.24
CA LEU A 207 -13.45 7.62 -24.89
C LEU A 207 -12.26 8.59 -24.92
N LEU A 208 -11.06 8.11 -24.63
CA LEU A 208 -9.81 8.85 -24.72
C LEU A 208 -9.18 8.81 -26.13
N GLY A 209 -9.84 8.18 -27.11
CA GLY A 209 -9.32 8.04 -28.48
C GLY A 209 -8.11 7.11 -28.60
N GLN A 210 -7.93 6.22 -27.62
CA GLN A 210 -6.79 5.30 -27.54
C GLN A 210 -7.16 3.92 -28.08
N THR A 211 -6.14 3.19 -28.52
CA THR A 211 -6.28 1.79 -28.92
C THR A 211 -5.60 0.88 -27.90
N VAL A 212 -6.24 -0.25 -27.60
CA VAL A 212 -5.71 -1.28 -26.69
C VAL A 212 -5.38 -2.51 -27.51
N GLN A 213 -4.15 -3.01 -27.39
CA GLN A 213 -3.70 -4.24 -28.03
C GLN A 213 -3.14 -5.19 -26.96
N TYR A 214 -3.34 -6.49 -27.17
CA TYR A 214 -2.80 -7.53 -26.31
C TYR A 214 -1.68 -8.22 -27.08
N THR A 215 -0.47 -8.09 -26.57
CA THR A 215 0.72 -8.77 -27.11
C THR A 215 1.24 -9.77 -26.08
N THR A 216 2.27 -10.53 -26.45
CA THR A 216 2.91 -11.47 -25.54
C THR A 216 4.43 -11.33 -25.61
N TYR A 217 5.07 -11.47 -24.45
CA TYR A 217 6.51 -11.55 -24.29
C TYR A 217 6.84 -12.80 -23.49
N ASP A 218 7.51 -13.79 -24.11
CA ASP A 218 7.85 -15.07 -23.47
C ASP A 218 6.67 -15.73 -22.72
N GLY A 219 5.46 -15.61 -23.28
CA GLY A 219 4.23 -16.14 -22.69
C GLY A 219 3.54 -15.23 -21.66
N MET A 220 4.20 -14.17 -21.19
CA MET A 220 3.59 -13.11 -20.37
C MET A 220 2.73 -12.20 -21.27
N SER A 221 1.47 -11.98 -20.90
CA SER A 221 0.60 -11.03 -21.60
C SER A 221 1.05 -9.60 -21.34
N VAL A 222 1.03 -8.76 -22.37
CA VAL A 222 1.34 -7.33 -22.27
C VAL A 222 0.23 -6.53 -22.93
N VAL A 223 -0.43 -5.69 -22.14
CA VAL A 223 -1.47 -4.78 -22.63
C VAL A 223 -0.80 -3.49 -23.07
N GLN A 224 -0.90 -3.19 -24.36
CA GLN A 224 -0.39 -1.97 -24.96
C GLN A 224 -1.52 -0.95 -25.13
N ILE A 225 -1.40 0.20 -24.46
CA ILE A 225 -2.29 1.36 -24.64
C ILE A 225 -1.57 2.35 -25.55
N THR A 226 -2.09 2.53 -26.76
CA THR A 226 -1.52 3.44 -27.77
C THR A 226 -2.43 4.66 -27.92
N PRO A 227 -1.93 5.89 -27.69
CA PRO A 227 -2.73 7.10 -27.84
C PRO A 227 -3.01 7.46 -29.30
N ALA A 228 -3.95 8.37 -29.54
CA ALA A 228 -4.33 8.80 -30.89
C ALA A 228 -3.15 9.41 -31.68
N HIS A 229 -2.23 10.07 -30.97
CA HIS A 229 -1.05 10.72 -31.54
C HIS A 229 0.20 10.28 -30.76
N PRO A 230 0.76 9.10 -31.08
CA PRO A 230 1.94 8.61 -30.38
C PRO A 230 3.16 9.49 -30.63
N THR A 231 3.84 9.88 -29.56
CA THR A 231 5.04 10.73 -29.60
C THR A 231 6.34 9.94 -29.83
N GLY A 232 6.31 8.63 -29.53
CA GLY A 232 7.41 7.69 -29.73
C GLY A 232 8.07 7.23 -28.43
N GLU A 233 7.72 7.83 -27.30
CA GLU A 233 8.09 7.39 -25.96
C GLU A 233 7.20 6.22 -25.49
N TYR A 234 7.81 5.36 -24.69
CA TYR A 234 7.23 4.15 -24.13
C TYR A 234 7.41 4.13 -22.61
N VAL A 235 6.37 3.69 -21.92
CA VAL A 235 6.37 3.48 -20.47
C VAL A 235 6.04 2.03 -20.19
N VAL A 236 6.95 1.30 -19.55
CA VAL A 236 6.63 -0.01 -18.97
C VAL A 236 6.05 0.24 -17.58
N ALA A 237 4.74 0.02 -17.44
CA ALA A 237 3.98 0.31 -16.23
C ALA A 237 3.62 -0.96 -15.47
N ILE A 238 4.34 -1.20 -14.37
CA ILE A 238 4.29 -2.44 -13.60
C ILE A 238 3.38 -2.24 -12.39
N HIS A 239 2.21 -2.87 -12.41
CA HIS A 239 1.19 -2.68 -11.38
C HIS A 239 1.58 -3.28 -10.01
N GLY A 240 1.05 -2.71 -8.94
CA GLY A 240 1.09 -3.26 -7.58
C GLY A 240 0.07 -4.37 -7.34
N GLY A 241 -0.26 -4.61 -6.06
CA GLY A 241 -1.20 -5.67 -5.67
C GLY A 241 -0.57 -6.86 -4.95
N ALA A 242 0.53 -6.62 -4.21
CA ALA A 242 1.19 -7.61 -3.35
C ALA A 242 1.57 -8.93 -4.04
N PHE A 243 1.85 -8.89 -5.35
CA PHE A 243 2.11 -10.05 -6.21
C PHE A 243 0.95 -11.05 -6.38
N ILE A 244 -0.24 -10.75 -5.84
CA ILE A 244 -1.41 -11.65 -5.84
C ILE A 244 -2.65 -11.04 -6.48
N LEU A 245 -2.66 -9.74 -6.73
CA LEU A 245 -3.78 -9.06 -7.37
C LEU A 245 -3.38 -8.58 -8.77
N PRO A 246 -4.30 -8.67 -9.76
CA PRO A 246 -4.12 -8.04 -11.06
C PRO A 246 -4.23 -6.50 -10.94
N PRO A 247 -4.02 -5.73 -12.03
CA PRO A 247 -4.21 -4.29 -12.00
C PRO A 247 -5.63 -3.90 -11.57
N SER A 248 -5.74 -2.93 -10.67
CA SER A 248 -7.00 -2.29 -10.33
C SER A 248 -7.42 -1.22 -11.35
N ILE A 249 -8.67 -0.77 -11.30
CA ILE A 249 -9.18 0.34 -12.11
C ILE A 249 -8.35 1.62 -11.96
N PHE A 250 -7.76 1.87 -10.78
CA PHE A 250 -6.92 3.06 -10.57
C PHE A 250 -5.61 3.00 -11.36
N HIS A 251 -5.05 1.80 -11.55
CA HIS A 251 -3.92 1.60 -12.46
C HIS A 251 -4.35 1.89 -13.90
N TRP A 252 -5.44 1.28 -14.36
CA TRP A 252 -5.94 1.48 -15.73
C TRP A 252 -6.27 2.94 -16.02
N LEU A 253 -6.87 3.65 -15.06
CA LEU A 253 -7.11 5.09 -15.15
C LEU A 253 -5.80 5.86 -15.25
N ASN A 254 -4.83 5.59 -14.37
CA ASN A 254 -3.55 6.28 -14.39
C ASN A 254 -2.79 6.06 -15.71
N TYR A 255 -2.71 4.82 -16.18
CA TYR A 255 -2.01 4.46 -17.42
C TYR A 255 -2.69 5.07 -18.64
N SER A 256 -4.03 5.02 -18.70
CA SER A 256 -4.79 5.60 -19.80
C SER A 256 -4.69 7.13 -19.81
N VAL A 257 -4.78 7.79 -18.66
CA VAL A 257 -4.61 9.25 -18.58
C VAL A 257 -3.19 9.66 -18.94
N THR A 258 -2.17 8.92 -18.50
CA THR A 258 -0.77 9.15 -18.86
C THR A 258 -0.59 9.09 -20.37
N ALA A 259 -1.05 8.01 -21.01
CA ALA A 259 -0.97 7.88 -22.47
C ALA A 259 -1.74 9.00 -23.20
N TYR A 260 -2.92 9.39 -22.69
CA TYR A 260 -3.76 10.43 -23.31
C TYR A 260 -3.09 11.81 -23.23
N GLN A 261 -2.55 12.16 -22.07
CA GLN A 261 -1.97 13.47 -21.82
C GLN A 261 -0.62 13.65 -22.50
N THR A 262 0.18 12.59 -22.58
CA THR A 262 1.59 12.70 -22.99
C THR A 262 1.86 12.22 -24.41
N GLY A 263 0.96 11.43 -25.01
CA GLY A 263 1.24 10.75 -26.27
C GLY A 263 2.18 9.54 -26.15
N ALA A 264 2.66 9.21 -24.94
CA ALA A 264 3.46 8.02 -24.72
C ALA A 264 2.63 6.73 -24.87
N THR A 265 3.25 5.69 -25.42
CA THR A 265 2.65 4.35 -25.46
C THR A 265 2.92 3.62 -24.14
N VAL A 266 1.88 3.12 -23.48
CA VAL A 266 2.03 2.43 -22.19
C VAL A 266 1.95 0.92 -22.39
N GLN A 267 2.98 0.20 -21.94
CA GLN A 267 3.07 -1.26 -21.91
C GLN A 267 2.81 -1.74 -20.48
N VAL A 268 1.72 -2.47 -20.28
CA VAL A 268 1.33 -3.02 -18.98
C VAL A 268 1.55 -4.53 -18.98
N PRO A 269 2.69 -5.02 -18.48
CA PRO A 269 2.92 -6.45 -18.33
C PRO A 269 1.99 -7.04 -17.28
N ILE A 270 1.23 -8.06 -17.67
CA ILE A 270 0.41 -8.88 -16.79
C ILE A 270 1.30 -10.04 -16.35
N TYR A 271 2.14 -9.77 -15.35
CA TYR A 271 3.11 -10.74 -14.87
C TYR A 271 2.43 -11.87 -14.09
N PRO A 272 2.95 -13.11 -14.16
CA PRO A 272 2.38 -14.22 -13.40
C PRO A 272 2.33 -13.91 -11.90
N LEU A 273 1.14 -14.00 -11.32
CA LEU A 273 0.93 -13.78 -9.89
C LEU A 273 1.34 -15.02 -9.08
N VAL A 274 1.51 -14.89 -7.77
CA VAL A 274 1.96 -16.00 -6.91
C VAL A 274 1.01 -17.20 -7.01
N GLN A 275 -0.31 -16.98 -7.05
CA GLN A 275 -1.31 -18.04 -7.22
C GLN A 275 -1.27 -18.72 -8.59
N GLU A 276 -0.61 -18.11 -9.58
CA GLU A 276 -0.39 -18.64 -10.93
C GLU A 276 0.97 -19.33 -11.06
N GLY A 277 1.76 -19.37 -9.97
CA GLY A 277 3.12 -19.93 -9.94
C GLY A 277 4.22 -18.91 -10.23
N GLY A 278 3.91 -17.62 -10.23
CA GLY A 278 4.90 -16.55 -10.32
C GLY A 278 5.81 -16.51 -9.10
N THR A 279 7.12 -16.39 -9.33
CA THR A 279 8.13 -16.21 -8.28
C THR A 279 9.15 -15.16 -8.72
N ALA A 280 9.82 -14.52 -7.78
CA ALA A 280 10.87 -13.54 -8.04
C ALA A 280 11.93 -14.07 -9.03
N GLY A 281 12.37 -15.32 -8.84
CA GLY A 281 13.40 -15.95 -9.68
C GLY A 281 13.00 -16.16 -11.14
N THR A 282 11.70 -16.12 -11.47
CA THR A 282 11.20 -16.26 -12.85
C THR A 282 10.66 -14.95 -13.40
N VAL A 283 9.93 -14.19 -12.59
CA VAL A 283 9.24 -12.97 -13.01
C VAL A 283 10.20 -11.80 -13.15
N VAL A 284 11.20 -11.65 -12.27
CA VAL A 284 12.18 -10.54 -12.36
C VAL A 284 13.02 -10.63 -13.65
N PRO A 285 13.61 -11.77 -14.02
CA PRO A 285 14.31 -11.89 -15.30
C PRO A 285 13.41 -11.67 -16.52
N ALA A 286 12.17 -12.17 -16.49
CA ALA A 286 11.20 -11.95 -17.57
C ALA A 286 10.86 -10.47 -17.74
N MET A 287 10.65 -9.76 -16.63
CA MET A 287 10.40 -8.31 -16.64
C MET A 287 11.60 -7.53 -17.18
N ALA A 288 12.81 -7.86 -16.74
CA ALA A 288 14.05 -7.28 -17.26
C ALA A 288 14.20 -7.52 -18.77
N GLY A 289 13.84 -8.71 -19.26
CA GLY A 289 13.83 -9.05 -20.68
C GLY A 289 12.84 -8.22 -21.49
N LEU A 290 11.62 -8.01 -20.96
CA LEU A 290 10.62 -7.13 -21.58
C LEU A 290 11.15 -5.70 -21.69
N ILE A 291 11.68 -5.13 -20.60
CA ILE A 291 12.23 -3.76 -20.60
C ILE A 291 13.38 -3.65 -21.60
N SER A 292 14.30 -4.62 -21.60
CA SER A 292 15.41 -4.69 -22.56
C SER A 292 14.93 -4.73 -24.02
N THR A 293 13.85 -5.48 -24.29
CA THR A 293 13.25 -5.57 -25.62
C THR A 293 12.64 -4.23 -26.05
N GLN A 294 11.94 -3.53 -25.14
CA GLN A 294 11.44 -2.18 -25.43
C GLN A 294 12.59 -1.22 -25.74
N ILE A 295 13.67 -1.24 -24.95
CA ILE A 295 14.85 -0.40 -25.18
C ILE A 295 15.51 -0.71 -26.53
N ALA A 296 15.62 -1.98 -26.89
CA ALA A 296 16.20 -2.38 -28.17
C ALA A 296 15.35 -1.93 -29.37
N GLN A 297 14.02 -1.91 -29.22
CA GLN A 297 13.09 -1.53 -30.28
C GLN A 297 12.94 -0.01 -30.42
N HIS A 298 12.94 0.72 -29.31
CA HIS A 298 12.55 2.14 -29.28
C HIS A 298 13.71 3.08 -28.92
N GLY A 299 14.84 2.53 -28.47
CA GLY A 299 16.00 3.29 -28.02
C GLY A 299 15.90 3.69 -26.55
N VAL A 300 17.06 3.72 -25.87
CA VAL A 300 17.13 3.96 -24.42
C VAL A 300 16.50 5.28 -23.99
N SER A 301 16.62 6.34 -24.80
CA SER A 301 16.06 7.66 -24.49
C SER A 301 14.53 7.68 -24.45
N ASN A 302 13.88 6.68 -25.04
CA ASN A 302 12.43 6.66 -25.24
C ASN A 302 11.73 5.63 -24.36
N VAL A 303 12.43 4.94 -23.45
CA VAL A 303 11.83 3.89 -22.60
C VAL A 303 12.03 4.23 -21.14
N SER A 304 10.93 4.44 -20.44
CA SER A 304 10.87 4.69 -19.00
C SER A 304 10.11 3.57 -18.28
N VAL A 305 10.32 3.44 -16.98
CA VAL A 305 9.63 2.44 -16.14
C VAL A 305 8.91 3.14 -15.00
N VAL A 306 7.67 2.74 -14.73
CA VAL A 306 6.95 3.10 -13.51
C VAL A 306 6.44 1.84 -12.83
N GLY A 307 6.48 1.81 -11.50
CA GLY A 307 5.82 0.75 -10.75
C GLY A 307 5.40 1.17 -9.35
N ASP A 308 4.26 0.68 -8.91
CA ASP A 308 3.71 0.95 -7.58
C ASP A 308 3.79 -0.28 -6.66
N SER A 309 3.96 -0.10 -5.34
CA SER A 309 3.91 -1.18 -4.36
C SER A 309 4.80 -2.39 -4.74
N ALA A 310 4.21 -3.58 -4.91
CA ALA A 310 4.86 -4.78 -5.42
C ALA A 310 5.41 -4.64 -6.87
N GLY A 311 4.77 -3.84 -7.72
CA GLY A 311 5.29 -3.46 -9.02
C GLY A 311 6.49 -2.54 -8.93
N GLY A 312 6.56 -1.68 -7.91
CA GLY A 312 7.75 -0.88 -7.58
C GLY A 312 8.94 -1.72 -7.11
N ASN A 313 8.68 -2.81 -6.37
CA ASN A 313 9.68 -3.85 -6.09
C ASN A 313 10.19 -4.46 -7.40
N LEU A 314 9.28 -4.97 -8.22
CA LEU A 314 9.61 -5.67 -9.46
C LEU A 314 10.37 -4.76 -10.45
N ALA A 315 10.00 -3.47 -10.53
CA ALA A 315 10.70 -2.46 -11.32
C ALA A 315 12.17 -2.31 -10.89
N LEU A 316 12.41 -2.10 -9.59
CA LEU A 316 13.76 -1.93 -9.07
C LEU A 316 14.59 -3.21 -9.19
N ALA A 317 14.01 -4.36 -8.84
CA ALA A 317 14.67 -5.67 -8.96
C ALA A 317 15.04 -5.98 -10.42
N ALA A 318 14.14 -5.69 -11.38
CA ALA A 318 14.41 -5.88 -12.80
C ALA A 318 15.54 -4.96 -13.28
N ALA A 319 15.55 -3.68 -12.90
CA ALA A 319 16.63 -2.76 -13.28
C ALA A 319 17.98 -3.19 -12.68
N GLN A 320 18.01 -3.62 -11.41
CA GLN A 320 19.21 -4.19 -10.78
C GLN A 320 19.70 -5.45 -11.49
N TYR A 321 18.77 -6.33 -11.87
CA TYR A 321 19.08 -7.53 -12.65
C TYR A 321 19.67 -7.15 -14.02
N MET A 322 19.09 -6.19 -14.74
CA MET A 322 19.63 -5.70 -16.02
C MET A 322 21.07 -5.22 -15.88
N VAL A 323 21.38 -4.41 -14.85
CA VAL A 323 22.75 -3.95 -14.59
C VAL A 323 23.68 -5.13 -14.33
N SER A 324 23.24 -6.12 -13.52
CA SER A 324 24.06 -7.31 -13.22
C SER A 324 24.41 -8.14 -14.48
N GLN A 325 23.57 -8.06 -15.51
CA GLN A 325 23.78 -8.73 -16.81
C GLN A 325 24.53 -7.85 -17.81
N GLY A 326 24.87 -6.61 -17.47
CA GLY A 326 25.50 -5.65 -18.39
C GLY A 326 24.54 -5.11 -19.47
N ASN A 327 23.23 -5.20 -19.25
CA ASN A 327 22.22 -4.71 -20.19
C ASN A 327 21.98 -3.20 -20.01
N PRO A 328 21.62 -2.47 -21.08
CA PRO A 328 21.14 -1.09 -20.96
C PRO A 328 19.91 -1.00 -20.05
N VAL A 329 19.86 0.00 -19.18
CA VAL A 329 18.71 0.31 -18.30
C VAL A 329 17.80 1.37 -18.94
N PRO A 330 16.52 1.51 -18.54
CA PRO A 330 15.62 2.54 -19.07
C PRO A 330 16.16 3.96 -18.84
N SER A 331 15.65 4.97 -19.56
CA SER A 331 16.08 6.38 -19.42
C SER A 331 15.81 6.94 -18.03
N SER A 332 14.73 6.49 -17.39
CA SER A 332 14.26 6.93 -16.08
C SER A 332 13.39 5.87 -15.42
N MET A 333 13.25 5.96 -14.10
CA MET A 333 12.37 5.09 -13.34
C MET A 333 11.62 5.87 -12.25
N VAL A 334 10.33 5.59 -12.08
CA VAL A 334 9.51 6.14 -10.98
C VAL A 334 8.93 5.01 -10.15
N LEU A 335 9.16 5.05 -8.84
CA LEU A 335 8.70 4.06 -7.87
C LEU A 335 7.67 4.69 -6.94
N LEU A 336 6.45 4.17 -6.92
CA LEU A 336 5.35 4.68 -6.11
C LEU A 336 5.13 3.71 -4.93
N SER A 337 5.31 4.17 -3.70
CA SER A 337 5.14 3.37 -2.47
C SER A 337 5.83 1.99 -2.53
N PRO A 338 7.09 1.87 -3.00
CA PRO A 338 7.64 0.57 -3.36
C PRO A 338 7.81 -0.37 -2.17
N TRP A 339 7.50 -1.65 -2.36
CA TRP A 339 7.69 -2.70 -1.36
C TRP A 339 9.08 -3.33 -1.44
N LEU A 340 10.10 -2.64 -0.93
CA LEU A 340 11.51 -2.91 -1.18
C LEU A 340 12.11 -4.09 -0.38
N ASP A 341 11.57 -4.36 0.80
CA ASP A 341 11.85 -5.54 1.64
C ASP A 341 10.54 -6.24 1.94
N VAL A 342 10.40 -7.45 1.39
CA VAL A 342 9.18 -8.24 1.53
C VAL A 342 9.02 -8.84 2.92
N GLY A 343 10.08 -8.87 3.74
CA GLY A 343 10.06 -9.46 5.06
C GLY A 343 9.82 -10.97 5.03
N THR A 344 9.36 -11.52 6.15
CA THR A 344 9.23 -12.98 6.35
C THR A 344 7.79 -13.48 6.30
N TRP A 345 6.89 -12.74 5.65
CA TRP A 345 5.47 -13.08 5.62
C TRP A 345 5.23 -14.27 4.70
N GLN A 346 4.09 -14.96 4.85
CA GLN A 346 3.80 -16.16 4.05
C GLN A 346 3.78 -15.85 2.56
N ILE A 347 3.20 -14.71 2.18
CA ILE A 347 3.20 -14.26 0.78
C ILE A 347 4.62 -13.96 0.28
N SER A 348 5.48 -13.41 1.11
CA SER A 348 6.89 -13.12 0.81
C SER A 348 7.67 -14.39 0.53
N GLN A 349 7.43 -15.46 1.29
CA GLN A 349 8.02 -16.77 1.04
C GLN A 349 7.51 -17.39 -0.27
N ALA A 350 6.22 -17.26 -0.55
CA ALA A 350 5.64 -17.76 -1.79
C ALA A 350 6.18 -17.02 -3.03
N TRP A 351 6.31 -15.68 -2.94
CA TRP A 351 6.96 -14.86 -3.96
C TRP A 351 8.45 -15.21 -4.12
N ALA A 352 9.17 -15.42 -3.02
CA ALA A 352 10.58 -15.80 -3.05
C ALA A 352 10.82 -17.14 -3.77
N GLY A 353 9.87 -18.07 -3.65
CA GLY A 353 9.98 -19.41 -4.19
C GLY A 353 11.15 -20.16 -3.55
N ASN A 354 12.19 -20.45 -4.33
CA ASN A 354 13.40 -21.13 -3.84
C ASN A 354 14.51 -20.16 -3.37
N LEU A 355 14.30 -18.85 -3.50
CA LEU A 355 15.26 -17.83 -3.08
C LEU A 355 15.07 -17.48 -1.60
N ALA A 356 16.09 -16.88 -1.00
CA ALA A 356 15.94 -16.27 0.32
C ALA A 356 15.12 -14.99 0.22
N VAL A 357 14.32 -14.66 1.25
CA VAL A 357 13.51 -13.43 1.24
C VAL A 357 14.32 -12.13 1.18
N ASN A 358 15.61 -12.19 1.54
CA ASN A 358 16.56 -11.08 1.43
C ASN A 358 17.43 -11.15 0.16
N ASP A 359 17.17 -12.08 -0.76
CA ASP A 359 17.79 -12.10 -2.08
C ASP A 359 17.38 -10.83 -2.85
N PRO A 360 18.28 -10.13 -3.56
CA PRO A 360 17.96 -8.90 -4.30
C PRO A 360 16.86 -9.05 -5.36
N LEU A 361 16.61 -10.25 -5.88
CA LEU A 361 15.47 -10.49 -6.78
C LEU A 361 14.14 -10.47 -6.03
N VAL A 362 14.14 -10.78 -4.74
CA VAL A 362 12.93 -10.81 -3.89
C VAL A 362 12.73 -9.47 -3.18
N SER A 363 13.81 -8.96 -2.59
CA SER A 363 13.85 -7.72 -1.82
C SER A 363 14.96 -6.80 -2.36
N PRO A 364 14.65 -5.96 -3.35
CA PRO A 364 15.65 -5.12 -4.03
C PRO A 364 16.27 -4.06 -3.13
N LEU A 365 15.77 -3.86 -1.89
CA LEU A 365 16.45 -3.06 -0.87
C LEU A 365 17.89 -3.54 -0.61
N TYR A 366 18.14 -4.84 -0.75
CA TYR A 366 19.45 -5.46 -0.55
C TYR A 366 20.32 -5.50 -1.81
N GLY A 367 19.81 -5.00 -2.95
CA GLY A 367 20.51 -4.95 -4.23
C GLY A 367 21.45 -3.75 -4.38
N SER A 368 22.33 -3.82 -5.39
CA SER A 368 23.23 -2.71 -5.75
C SER A 368 22.47 -1.57 -6.42
N LEU A 369 22.78 -0.33 -6.08
CA LEU A 369 22.22 0.86 -6.76
C LEU A 369 23.12 1.39 -7.89
N ASN A 370 24.33 0.85 -8.02
CA ASN A 370 25.26 1.25 -9.06
C ASN A 370 24.69 0.96 -10.46
N GLY A 371 24.85 1.90 -11.39
CA GLY A 371 24.44 1.73 -12.78
C GLY A 371 22.93 1.86 -13.03
N LEU A 372 22.13 2.08 -11.98
CA LEU A 372 20.69 2.33 -12.11
C LEU A 372 20.40 3.69 -12.76
N PRO A 373 19.26 3.83 -13.45
CA PRO A 373 18.87 5.09 -14.08
C PRO A 373 18.45 6.13 -13.04
N PRO A 374 18.30 7.42 -13.43
CA PRO A 374 17.62 8.40 -12.61
C PRO A 374 16.29 7.83 -12.07
N THR A 375 16.18 7.76 -10.75
CA THR A 375 15.06 7.09 -10.08
C THR A 375 14.36 8.05 -9.11
N TYR A 376 13.04 8.16 -9.22
CA TYR A 376 12.23 9.02 -8.36
C TYR A 376 11.31 8.17 -7.51
N VAL A 377 11.41 8.30 -6.19
CA VAL A 377 10.67 7.48 -5.22
C VAL A 377 9.64 8.35 -4.50
N TYR A 378 8.38 7.96 -4.58
CA TYR A 378 7.26 8.61 -3.89
C TYR A 378 6.78 7.71 -2.76
N SER A 379 6.71 8.23 -1.53
CA SER A 379 6.16 7.51 -0.38
C SER A 379 5.27 8.41 0.45
N GLY A 380 4.25 7.84 1.08
CA GLY A 380 3.39 8.57 2.02
C GLY A 380 3.88 8.40 3.47
N SER A 381 3.75 9.43 4.31
CA SER A 381 4.23 9.33 5.70
C SER A 381 3.37 8.42 6.60
N LEU A 382 2.18 8.01 6.15
CA LEU A 382 1.32 7.02 6.80
C LEU A 382 1.39 5.65 6.12
N ASP A 383 2.24 5.50 5.11
CA ASP A 383 2.49 4.22 4.45
C ASP A 383 3.31 3.31 5.40
N PRO A 384 2.86 2.07 5.70
CA PRO A 384 3.66 1.12 6.47
C PRO A 384 5.02 0.81 5.84
N LEU A 385 5.17 1.01 4.52
CA LEU A 385 6.42 0.78 3.78
C LEU A 385 7.35 2.00 3.76
N ALA A 386 6.92 3.16 4.29
CA ALA A 386 7.69 4.40 4.22
C ALA A 386 9.11 4.29 4.79
N GLN A 387 9.29 3.48 5.85
CA GLN A 387 10.60 3.25 6.45
C GLN A 387 11.59 2.59 5.47
N GLN A 388 11.11 1.74 4.56
CA GLN A 388 11.95 1.09 3.57
C GLN A 388 12.47 2.10 2.54
N ALA A 389 11.63 3.05 2.13
CA ALA A 389 12.04 4.16 1.27
C ALA A 389 13.10 5.05 1.94
N VAL A 390 13.00 5.29 3.25
CA VAL A 390 14.03 6.02 4.02
C VAL A 390 15.36 5.27 4.07
N VAL A 391 15.32 3.94 4.22
CA VAL A 391 16.54 3.10 4.17
C VAL A 391 17.18 3.14 2.78
N LEU A 392 16.36 3.09 1.73
CA LEU A 392 16.83 3.24 0.35
C LEU A 392 17.44 4.62 0.10
N GLU A 393 16.83 5.70 0.62
CA GLU A 393 17.36 7.06 0.54
C GLU A 393 18.75 7.17 1.16
N HIS A 394 18.92 6.68 2.38
CA HIS A 394 20.22 6.70 3.04
C HIS A 394 21.27 5.93 2.20
N THR A 395 20.89 4.78 1.66
CA THR A 395 21.77 3.95 0.82
C THR A 395 22.14 4.67 -0.48
N ALA A 396 21.19 5.31 -1.14
CA ALA A 396 21.40 6.06 -2.37
C ALA A 396 22.33 7.26 -2.15
N VAL A 397 22.15 8.00 -1.05
CA VAL A 397 23.01 9.13 -0.69
C VAL A 397 24.45 8.67 -0.44
N VAL A 398 24.63 7.58 0.31
CA VAL A 398 25.97 7.04 0.60
C VAL A 398 26.68 6.56 -0.66
N GLN A 399 25.96 5.96 -1.60
CA GLN A 399 26.52 5.45 -2.85
C GLN A 399 26.62 6.50 -3.97
N GLY A 400 26.05 7.70 -3.78
CA GLY A 400 25.93 8.70 -4.83
C GLY A 400 25.05 8.25 -6.00
N ALA A 401 24.06 7.38 -5.74
CA ALA A 401 23.13 6.88 -6.74
C ALA A 401 22.15 8.01 -7.16
N PRO A 402 21.71 8.05 -8.44
CA PRO A 402 20.88 9.14 -8.97
C PRO A 402 19.41 9.01 -8.55
N PHE A 403 19.14 9.01 -7.25
CA PHE A 403 17.80 8.86 -6.69
C PHE A 403 17.30 10.18 -6.11
N SER A 404 16.01 10.43 -6.25
CA SER A 404 15.28 11.54 -5.61
C SER A 404 14.08 11.01 -4.87
N PHE A 405 13.76 11.59 -3.72
CA PHE A 405 12.71 11.10 -2.83
C PHE A 405 11.66 12.17 -2.55
N VAL A 406 10.40 11.75 -2.51
CA VAL A 406 9.26 12.54 -2.08
C VAL A 406 8.56 11.79 -0.96
N LEU A 407 8.71 12.26 0.27
CA LEU A 407 7.93 11.80 1.41
C LEU A 407 6.75 12.74 1.64
N ALA A 408 5.56 12.35 1.17
CA ALA A 408 4.37 13.18 1.24
C ALA A 408 3.71 13.07 2.63
N PRO A 409 3.52 14.18 3.36
CA PRO A 409 2.95 14.15 4.70
C PRO A 409 1.48 13.75 4.67
N TRP A 410 1.09 12.90 5.63
CA TRP A 410 -0.27 12.39 5.84
C TRP A 410 -0.80 11.51 4.71
N GLN A 411 0.04 11.13 3.76
CA GLN A 411 -0.35 10.28 2.66
C GLN A 411 -0.20 8.80 3.01
N ILE A 412 -1.11 7.99 2.49
CA ILE A 412 -1.20 6.54 2.69
C ILE A 412 -0.40 5.76 1.63
N HIS A 413 -0.36 4.44 1.77
CA HIS A 413 0.14 3.55 0.72
C HIS A 413 -0.61 3.78 -0.60
N ASP A 414 0.12 3.87 -1.70
CA ASP A 414 -0.38 4.16 -3.06
C ASP A 414 -1.21 5.44 -3.19
N TRP A 415 -0.92 6.46 -2.36
CA TRP A 415 -1.64 7.72 -2.41
C TRP A 415 -1.63 8.41 -3.78
N ILE A 416 -0.62 8.14 -4.61
CA ILE A 416 -0.52 8.64 -5.99
C ILE A 416 -1.68 8.16 -6.86
N LEU A 417 -2.13 6.93 -6.64
CA LEU A 417 -3.24 6.32 -7.38
C LEU A 417 -4.58 6.50 -6.65
N LEU A 418 -4.55 6.51 -5.32
CA LEU A 418 -5.75 6.31 -4.50
C LEU A 418 -6.31 7.61 -3.90
N THR A 419 -5.59 8.73 -3.98
CA THR A 419 -6.06 10.00 -3.41
C THR A 419 -6.17 11.10 -4.47
N PRO A 420 -7.06 12.10 -4.29
CA PRO A 420 -7.13 13.23 -5.20
C PRO A 420 -5.84 14.08 -5.23
N TRP A 421 -5.02 14.00 -4.18
CA TRP A 421 -3.75 14.72 -4.07
C TRP A 421 -2.68 14.04 -4.91
N GLY A 422 -2.76 12.71 -5.04
CA GLY A 422 -1.94 11.93 -5.97
C GLY A 422 -2.06 12.39 -7.42
N LEU A 423 -3.29 12.71 -7.86
CA LEU A 423 -3.57 13.21 -9.21
C LEU A 423 -2.77 14.47 -9.55
N LEU A 424 -2.53 15.34 -8.57
CA LEU A 424 -1.74 16.57 -8.77
C LEU A 424 -0.27 16.28 -9.04
N SER A 425 0.23 15.10 -8.65
CA SER A 425 1.62 14.69 -8.85
C SER A 425 1.83 14.02 -10.21
N TRP A 426 0.78 13.64 -10.94
CA TRP A 426 0.89 12.90 -12.20
C TRP A 426 1.65 13.68 -13.27
N LEU A 427 1.43 15.00 -13.36
CA LEU A 427 2.19 15.84 -14.31
C LEU A 427 3.69 15.84 -14.00
N GLN A 428 4.06 15.91 -12.72
CA GLN A 428 5.46 15.86 -12.31
C GLN A 428 6.06 14.48 -12.57
N ILE A 429 5.32 13.41 -12.30
CA ILE A 429 5.74 12.03 -12.56
C ILE A 429 5.98 11.82 -14.07
N ASN A 430 5.10 12.36 -14.93
CA ASN A 430 5.29 12.31 -16.38
C ASN A 430 6.61 13.00 -16.80
N GLN A 431 6.88 14.20 -16.27
CA GLN A 431 8.15 14.89 -16.52
C GLN A 431 9.37 14.09 -16.06
N GLN A 432 9.28 13.42 -14.91
CA GLN A 432 10.34 12.58 -14.36
C GLN A 432 10.56 11.29 -15.15
N LEU A 433 9.50 10.74 -15.72
CA LEU A 433 9.57 9.66 -16.71
C LEU A 433 10.18 10.12 -18.04
N GLY A 434 10.35 11.43 -18.24
CA GLY A 434 10.84 11.98 -19.50
C GLY A 434 9.79 11.97 -20.61
N ILE A 435 8.51 11.84 -20.24
CA ILE A 435 7.37 11.91 -21.14
C ILE A 435 6.63 13.21 -20.83
N ALA A 436 6.78 14.22 -21.67
CA ALA A 436 6.12 15.51 -21.44
C ALA A 436 5.06 15.73 -22.52
N ALA A 437 3.88 16.17 -22.06
CA ALA A 437 2.75 16.56 -22.90
C ALA A 437 3.05 17.73 -23.83
#